data_AF-A0A4Y8ATC4-F1
#
_entry.id   AF-A0A4Y8ATC4-F1
#
_cell.length_a   1.000
_cell.length_b   1.000
_cell.length_c   1.000
_cell.angle_alpha   90.00
_cell.angle_beta   90.00
_cell.angle_gamma   90.00
#
_symmetry.space_group_name_H-M   'P 1'
#
loop_
_entity.id
_entity.type
_entity.pdbx_description
1 polymer ?
#
loop_
_entity_poly.entity_id
_entity_poly.type
_entity_poly.pdbx_seq_one_letter_code
_entity_poly.pdbx_strand_id
1 'polypeptide(L)'
;MILKLSELFIPDSKKQVYTKQELFMLKLNSNFIKNMEDLLHISYLKTTTFKVNLCFENNNEVQPEFRSVFTKTDIIFYVNTFLNKDILNIETDTIQLPHSKTNFWEMVKKGR
;
A
#
# COMPACT_ATOMS: atom_id res chain seq x y z
N MET A 1 -13.10 -1.19 -8.28
CA MET A 1 -12.29 -0.80 -9.46
C MET A 1 -11.02 -1.65 -9.47
N ILE A 2 -10.58 -2.11 -10.63
CA ILE A 2 -9.36 -2.93 -10.79
C ILE A 2 -8.23 -2.01 -11.26
N LEU A 3 -7.05 -2.11 -10.64
CA LEU A 3 -5.86 -1.34 -10.99
C LEU A 3 -4.70 -2.28 -11.35
N LYS A 4 -3.91 -1.92 -12.35
CA LYS A 4 -2.64 -2.58 -12.64
C LYS A 4 -1.59 -2.20 -11.61
N LEU A 5 -0.64 -3.10 -11.35
CA LEU A 5 0.47 -2.80 -10.46
C LEU A 5 1.34 -1.61 -10.98
N SER A 6 1.35 -1.33 -12.29
CA SER A 6 2.04 -0.17 -12.88
C SER A 6 1.39 1.17 -12.56
N GLU A 7 0.10 1.15 -12.19
CA GLU A 7 -0.59 2.33 -11.68
C GLU A 7 -0.24 2.60 -10.21
N LEU A 8 0.19 1.56 -9.48
CA LEU A 8 0.55 1.63 -8.06
C LEU A 8 2.02 1.94 -7.82
N PHE A 9 2.89 1.20 -8.49
CA PHE A 9 4.34 1.25 -8.31
C PHE A 9 5.00 1.88 -9.53
N ILE A 10 6.01 2.71 -9.30
CA ILE A 10 6.84 3.30 -10.35
C ILE A 10 7.94 2.27 -10.68
N PRO A 11 7.93 1.67 -11.89
CA PRO A 11 8.98 0.73 -12.28
C PRO A 11 10.33 1.45 -12.44
N ASP A 12 11.41 0.83 -11.97
CA ASP A 12 12.78 1.39 -12.05
C ASP A 12 13.34 1.35 -13.49
N SER A 13 12.73 0.59 -14.41
CA SER A 13 13.17 0.43 -15.80
C SER A 13 12.04 -0.10 -16.70
N LYS A 14 12.36 -0.55 -17.92
CA LYS A 14 11.42 -1.31 -18.77
C LYS A 14 11.15 -2.74 -18.25
N LYS A 15 11.71 -3.13 -17.09
CA LYS A 15 11.42 -4.42 -16.44
C LYS A 15 9.93 -4.49 -16.12
N GLN A 16 9.30 -5.57 -16.57
CA GLN A 16 7.87 -5.82 -16.34
C GLN A 16 7.63 -6.87 -15.26
N VAL A 17 8.56 -7.81 -15.08
CA VAL A 17 8.40 -8.93 -14.16
C VAL A 17 9.24 -8.69 -12.91
N TYR A 18 8.66 -8.76 -11.73
CA TYR A 18 9.28 -8.51 -10.44
C TYR A 18 8.98 -9.67 -9.48
N THR A 19 9.90 -9.95 -8.57
CA THR A 19 9.53 -10.70 -7.35
C THR A 19 8.72 -9.79 -6.41
N LYS A 20 7.95 -10.35 -5.47
CA LYS A 20 7.26 -9.56 -4.43
C LYS A 20 8.20 -8.59 -3.72
N GLN A 21 9.38 -9.07 -3.32
CA GLN A 21 10.37 -8.25 -2.60
C GLN A 21 10.84 -7.08 -3.46
N GLU A 22 11.19 -7.32 -4.73
CA GLU A 22 11.59 -6.26 -5.65
C GLU A 22 10.46 -5.25 -5.87
N LEU A 23 9.23 -5.73 -6.08
CA LEU A 23 8.06 -4.87 -6.30
C LEU A 23 7.82 -3.95 -5.09
N PHE A 24 7.89 -4.48 -3.87
CA PHE A 24 7.65 -3.70 -2.65
C PHE A 24 8.75 -2.67 -2.36
N MET A 25 9.94 -2.84 -2.94
CA MET A 25 11.02 -1.85 -2.88
C MET A 25 10.76 -0.64 -3.80
N LEU A 26 9.95 -0.79 -4.85
CA LEU A 26 9.62 0.28 -5.79
C LEU A 26 8.95 1.48 -5.09
N LYS A 27 9.12 2.66 -5.67
CA LYS A 27 8.40 3.86 -5.22
C LYS A 27 6.91 3.73 -5.54
N LEU A 28 6.06 4.23 -4.66
CA LEU A 28 4.63 4.35 -4.95
C LEU A 28 4.40 5.55 -5.89
N ASN A 29 3.46 5.38 -6.81
CA ASN A 29 3.00 6.45 -7.69
C ASN A 29 2.25 7.51 -6.87
N SER A 30 2.63 8.78 -7.01
CA SER A 30 2.00 9.89 -6.27
C SER A 30 0.52 10.06 -6.61
N ASN A 31 0.11 9.76 -7.85
CA ASN A 31 -1.28 9.83 -8.25
C ASN A 31 -2.11 8.74 -7.56
N PHE A 32 -1.55 7.54 -7.42
CA PHE A 32 -2.17 6.47 -6.66
C PHE A 32 -2.31 6.84 -5.18
N ILE A 33 -1.27 7.41 -4.57
CA ILE A 33 -1.32 7.88 -3.19
C ILE A 33 -2.46 8.87 -3.01
N LYS A 34 -2.52 9.90 -3.85
CA LYS A 34 -3.56 10.93 -3.79
C LYS A 34 -4.97 10.33 -3.94
N ASN A 35 -5.16 9.42 -4.91
CA ASN A 35 -6.42 8.73 -5.09
C ASN A 35 -6.83 7.93 -3.84
N MET A 36 -5.88 7.32 -3.14
CA MET A 36 -6.13 6.62 -1.89
C MET A 36 -6.46 7.57 -0.75
N GLU A 37 -5.80 8.73 -0.65
CA GLU A 37 -6.14 9.75 0.35
C GLU A 37 -7.57 10.26 0.16
N ASP A 38 -7.95 10.58 -1.08
CA ASP A 38 -9.27 11.05 -1.43
C ASP A 38 -10.35 9.99 -1.17
N LEU A 39 -10.08 8.73 -1.51
CA LEU A 39 -10.99 7.60 -1.35
C LEU A 39 -11.20 7.19 0.12
N LEU A 40 -10.13 7.21 0.91
CA LEU A 40 -10.15 6.72 2.30
C LEU A 40 -10.39 7.84 3.31
N HIS A 41 -10.34 9.10 2.89
CA HIS A 41 -10.40 10.29 3.74
C HIS A 41 -9.37 10.27 4.88
N ILE A 42 -8.16 9.76 4.60
CA ILE A 42 -7.03 9.71 5.52
C ILE A 42 -5.75 10.09 4.78
N SER A 43 -4.79 10.70 5.47
CA SER A 43 -3.59 11.23 4.80
C SER A 43 -2.49 10.18 4.66
N TYR A 44 -1.64 10.32 3.64
CA TYR A 44 -0.46 9.50 3.46
C TYR A 44 0.71 10.07 4.24
N LEU A 45 1.20 9.29 5.20
CA LEU A 45 2.42 9.62 5.92
C LEU A 45 3.61 9.00 5.19
N LYS A 46 4.32 9.84 4.43
CA LYS A 46 5.61 9.50 3.85
C LYS A 46 6.63 9.42 4.98
N THR A 47 6.88 8.24 5.51
CA THR A 47 7.96 7.98 6.48
C THR A 47 9.32 8.16 5.80
N THR A 48 9.72 9.40 5.57
CA THR A 48 11.13 9.75 5.38
C THR A 48 11.71 9.95 6.77
N THR A 49 12.74 9.18 7.10
CA THR A 49 13.54 9.23 8.33
C THR A 49 12.90 8.72 9.63
N PHE A 50 13.61 7.76 10.24
CA PHE A 50 13.67 7.46 11.67
C PHE A 50 13.93 8.74 12.50
N LYS A 51 12.92 9.59 12.63
CA LYS A 51 12.77 10.51 13.76
C LYS A 51 11.39 10.26 14.35
N VAL A 52 11.29 9.09 14.97
CA VAL A 52 10.75 8.91 16.32
C VAL A 52 10.18 10.21 16.89
N ASN A 53 8.94 10.53 16.53
CA ASN A 53 8.04 11.18 17.48
C ASN A 53 7.35 10.03 18.20
N LEU A 54 7.92 9.72 19.38
CA LEU A 54 7.63 8.67 20.36
C LEU A 54 6.18 8.61 20.88
N CYS A 55 5.17 9.06 20.12
CA CYS A 55 3.77 9.02 20.54
C CYS A 55 2.86 8.13 19.66
N PHE A 56 3.34 7.62 18.52
CA PHE A 56 2.52 6.77 17.64
C PHE A 56 3.21 5.49 17.13
N GLU A 57 4.50 5.30 17.41
CA GLU A 57 5.19 4.04 17.13
C GLU A 57 4.84 3.03 18.23
N ASN A 58 4.09 1.99 17.86
CA ASN A 58 3.77 0.78 18.62
C ASN A 58 2.43 0.64 19.36
N ASN A 59 1.40 1.43 19.08
CA ASN A 59 0.05 0.93 19.37
C ASN A 59 -0.49 0.11 18.19
N ASN A 60 -0.05 -1.15 18.13
CA ASN A 60 -0.87 -2.23 17.54
C ASN A 60 -2.24 -2.33 18.22
N GLU A 61 -2.45 -1.64 19.35
CA GLU A 61 -3.70 -1.54 20.10
C GLU A 61 -4.69 -0.49 19.54
N VAL A 62 -4.26 0.44 18.68
CA VAL A 62 -5.21 1.37 18.05
C VAL A 62 -5.95 0.62 16.95
N GLN A 63 -7.26 0.42 17.15
CA GLN A 63 -8.11 -0.19 16.14
C GLN A 63 -8.00 0.61 14.83
N PRO A 64 -7.91 -0.05 13.66
CA PRO A 64 -7.64 0.64 12.41
C PRO A 64 -8.67 1.72 12.04
N GLU A 65 -9.91 1.61 12.52
CA GLU A 65 -10.93 2.65 12.40
C GLU A 65 -10.49 4.02 12.95
N PHE A 66 -9.63 4.04 13.97
CA PHE A 66 -9.09 5.28 14.56
C PHE A 66 -7.82 5.78 13.88
N ARG A 67 -7.25 5.04 12.92
CA ARG A 67 -6.10 5.51 12.17
C ARG A 67 -6.52 6.64 11.22
N SER A 68 -5.83 7.77 11.33
CA SER A 68 -6.02 8.97 10.51
C SER A 68 -5.02 9.08 9.36
N VAL A 69 -4.02 8.18 9.32
CA VAL A 69 -2.98 8.15 8.30
C VAL A 69 -2.70 6.71 7.85
N PHE A 70 -2.20 6.56 6.62
CA PHE A 70 -1.63 5.31 6.10
C PHE A 70 -0.21 5.52 5.57
N THR A 71 0.56 4.44 5.52
CA THR A 71 1.96 4.45 5.11
C THR A 71 2.20 3.53 3.90
N LYS A 72 3.41 3.56 3.34
CA LYS A 72 3.83 2.61 2.29
C LYS A 72 3.70 1.16 2.78
N THR A 73 4.02 0.90 4.04
CA THR A 73 3.93 -0.43 4.64
C THR A 73 2.48 -0.94 4.67
N ASP A 74 1.52 -0.08 5.01
CA ASP A 74 0.10 -0.44 4.98
C ASP A 74 -0.34 -0.79 3.55
N ILE A 75 0.10 -0.01 2.54
CA ILE A 75 -0.17 -0.35 1.13
C ILE A 75 0.44 -1.70 0.75
N ILE A 76 1.67 -2.00 1.19
CA ILE A 76 2.30 -3.29 0.89
C ILE A 76 1.49 -4.45 1.47
N PHE A 77 1.07 -4.37 2.74
CA PHE A 77 0.23 -5.41 3.35
C PHE A 77 -1.12 -5.54 2.65
N TYR A 78 -1.75 -4.41 2.31
CA TYR A 78 -2.97 -4.40 1.52
C TYR A 78 -2.79 -5.16 0.20
N VAL A 79 -1.78 -4.77 -0.59
CA VAL A 79 -1.46 -5.36 -1.89
C VAL A 79 -1.13 -6.86 -1.74
N ASN A 80 -0.33 -7.24 -0.76
CA ASN A 80 0.07 -8.63 -0.52
C ASN A 80 -1.13 -9.57 -0.28
N THR A 81 -2.25 -9.06 0.24
CA THR A 81 -3.49 -9.83 0.44
C THR A 81 -4.10 -10.35 -0.88
N PHE A 82 -3.80 -9.69 -2.00
CA PHE A 82 -4.32 -10.06 -3.32
C PHE A 82 -3.31 -10.84 -4.17
N LEU A 83 -2.04 -10.85 -3.77
CA LEU A 83 -0.95 -11.42 -4.55
C LEU A 83 -0.59 -12.81 -4.03
N ASN A 84 -1.08 -13.86 -4.71
CA ASN A 84 -0.78 -15.25 -4.35
C ASN A 84 0.48 -15.81 -5.02
N LYS A 85 1.09 -15.04 -5.95
CA LYS A 85 2.28 -15.45 -6.71
C LYS A 85 3.52 -14.71 -6.20
N ASP A 86 4.66 -15.39 -6.20
CA ASP A 86 5.95 -14.77 -5.85
C ASP A 86 6.54 -13.93 -6.98
N ILE A 87 6.19 -14.26 -8.23
CA ILE A 87 6.59 -13.56 -9.44
C ILE A 87 5.36 -12.85 -10.02
N LEU A 88 5.53 -11.56 -10.30
CA LEU A 88 4.46 -10.64 -10.66
C LEU A 88 4.84 -9.86 -11.90
N ASN A 89 3.90 -9.64 -12.80
CA ASN A 89 4.06 -8.76 -13.94
C ASN A 89 3.29 -7.47 -13.71
N ILE A 90 4.01 -6.36 -13.69
CA ILE A 90 3.49 -5.03 -13.33
C ILE A 90 2.40 -4.51 -14.29
N GLU A 91 2.39 -4.99 -15.54
CA GLU A 91 1.46 -4.54 -16.59
C GLU A 91 0.20 -5.42 -16.71
N THR A 92 0.25 -6.66 -16.21
CA THR A 92 -0.84 -7.64 -16.36
C THR A 92 -1.46 -8.04 -15.04
N ASP A 93 -0.68 -8.10 -13.96
CA ASP A 93 -1.23 -8.38 -12.65
C ASP A 93 -1.93 -7.13 -12.11
N THR A 94 -3.04 -7.37 -11.45
CA THR A 94 -3.95 -6.33 -11.00
C THR A 94 -4.38 -6.57 -9.57
N ILE A 95 -4.83 -5.51 -8.92
CA ILE A 95 -5.45 -5.55 -7.61
C ILE A 95 -6.80 -4.87 -7.64
N GLN A 96 -7.61 -5.13 -6.62
CA GLN A 96 -8.84 -4.38 -6.39
C GLN A 96 -8.53 -3.17 -5.50
N LEU A 97 -9.06 -2.00 -5.87
CA LEU A 97 -9.09 -0.85 -4.98
C LEU A 97 -10.02 -1.12 -3.79
N PRO A 98 -9.69 -0.60 -2.60
CA PRO A 98 -10.56 -0.74 -1.45
C PRO A 98 -11.88 -0.01 -1.72
N HIS A 99 -12.96 -0.53 -1.13
CA HIS A 99 -14.29 0.06 -1.30
C HIS A 99 -14.56 1.16 -0.26
N SER A 100 -13.84 1.12 0.86
CA SER A 100 -13.97 2.05 1.97
C SER A 100 -12.72 2.00 2.85
N LYS A 101 -12.59 2.99 3.75
CA LYS A 101 -11.58 3.00 4.82
C LYS A 101 -11.58 1.71 5.64
N THR A 102 -12.76 1.21 6.03
CA THR A 102 -12.89 -0.01 6.81
C THR A 102 -12.37 -1.22 6.03
N ASN A 103 -12.80 -1.37 4.78
CA ASN A 103 -12.38 -2.46 3.91
C ASN A 103 -10.86 -2.45 3.66
N PHE A 104 -10.26 -1.28 3.44
CA PHE A 104 -8.81 -1.14 3.32
C PHE A 104 -8.09 -1.74 4.54
N TRP A 105 -8.47 -1.32 5.75
CA TRP A 105 -7.81 -1.76 6.97
C TRP A 105 -8.05 -3.25 7.31
N GLU A 106 -9.21 -3.80 6.95
CA GLU A 106 -9.47 -5.24 7.07
C GLU A 106 -8.52 -6.05 6.20
N MET A 107 -8.25 -5.59 4.97
CA MET A 107 -7.29 -6.26 4.08
C MET A 107 -5.87 -6.07 4.57
N VAL A 108 -5.48 -4.87 5.03
CA VAL A 108 -4.18 -4.63 5.67
C VAL A 108 -3.94 -5.60 6.83
N LYS A 109 -4.95 -5.84 7.67
CA LYS A 109 -4.88 -6.80 8.78
C LYS A 109 -4.63 -8.24 8.30
N LYS A 110 -5.21 -8.65 7.17
CA LYS A 110 -5.04 -10.01 6.61
C LYS A 110 -3.68 -10.22 5.95
N GLY A 111 -3.10 -9.16 5.37
CA GLY A 111 -1.81 -9.23 4.69
C GLY A 111 -0.58 -9.06 5.59
N ARG A 112 -0.81 -8.83 6.89
CA ARG A 112 0.21 -8.76 7.94
C ARG A 112 0.57 -10.15 8.45
#